data_AF-A0AAV9FKB6-F1
#
_entry.id   AF-A0AAV9FKB6-F1
#
_cell.length_a   1.000
_cell.length_b   1.000
_cell.length_c   1.000
_cell.angle_alpha   90.00
_cell.angle_beta   90.00
_cell.angle_gamma   90.00
#
_symmetry.space_group_name_H-M   'P 1'
#
loop_
_entity.id
_entity.type
_entity.pdbx_description
1 polymer ?
#
loop_
_entity_poly.entity_id
_entity_poly.type
_entity_poly.pdbx_seq_one_letter_code
_entity_poly.pdbx_strand_id
1 'polypeptide(L)'
;MASSAAATTPAVPSTSTRRISAASNPSPSTLPMKTLNPKSKTLKTTSLRYASPSSAADAARPHSETLKSRLASGETLYGLFLLTFSPDLAEIAGLSGYDYVVVDMEHGHGGISAALPCLRALAAASTPAILRLPESSPTWAKKALDLGPAGVMFPMIESVRDAELAVSACRFPPRGVRGSAHTVVRASRYGIDDGYLEHYEEELLILCQVETEAGVNEIGAIAAVDGVDCVQMGPLDLSASAGCLWDPGNRKVRELMRRAERGVLEGGNAYIGGFAMPHDGPEELKMRGYHMVSGAVDVGMFRRAAVEDVARFRMAPGPGGEAVEEAKKEEDEEYYSE
;
A
#
# COMPACT_ATOMS: atom_id res chain seq x y z
N MET A 1 -40.85 38.18 -35.86
CA MET A 1 -41.54 39.43 -35.47
C MET A 1 -41.26 39.68 -34.00
N ALA A 2 -40.89 40.92 -33.68
CA ALA A 2 -40.32 41.36 -32.42
C ALA A 2 -41.37 41.76 -31.37
N SER A 3 -41.02 41.61 -30.09
CA SER A 3 -41.44 42.46 -28.95
C SER A 3 -40.68 41.97 -27.70
N SER A 4 -39.60 42.59 -27.22
CA SER A 4 -39.45 43.86 -26.47
C SER A 4 -39.84 43.80 -24.97
N ALA A 5 -38.78 43.92 -24.15
CA ALA A 5 -38.64 44.59 -22.84
C ALA A 5 -39.44 44.10 -21.60
N ALA A 6 -38.73 43.76 -20.51
CA ALA A 6 -38.29 44.73 -19.49
C ALA A 6 -37.57 44.00 -18.35
N ALA A 7 -36.41 44.52 -17.94
CA ALA A 7 -35.64 44.07 -16.79
C ALA A 7 -36.14 44.78 -15.53
N THR A 8 -36.42 44.02 -14.47
CA THR A 8 -36.77 44.56 -13.14
C THR A 8 -35.83 43.96 -12.11
N THR A 9 -34.98 44.80 -11.53
CA THR A 9 -34.12 44.51 -10.38
C THR A 9 -34.94 44.53 -9.09
N PRO A 10 -34.78 43.56 -8.16
CA PRO A 10 -35.27 43.70 -6.81
C PRO A 10 -34.19 44.25 -5.87
N ALA A 11 -34.65 45.14 -4.98
CA ALA A 11 -33.87 45.92 -4.03
C ALA A 11 -33.35 45.11 -2.84
N VAL A 12 -32.23 45.59 -2.29
CA VAL A 12 -31.57 45.12 -1.06
C VAL A 12 -32.35 45.61 0.17
N PRO A 13 -32.69 44.76 1.16
CA PRO A 13 -33.27 45.23 2.42
C PRO A 13 -32.19 45.75 3.39
N SER A 14 -32.41 46.95 3.91
CA SER A 14 -31.59 47.63 4.91
C SER A 14 -31.63 46.92 6.27
N THR A 15 -30.46 46.59 6.81
CA THR A 15 -30.29 46.07 8.18
C THR A 15 -30.53 47.16 9.22
N SER A 16 -31.52 46.96 10.08
CA SER A 16 -31.81 47.78 11.27
C SER A 16 -30.84 47.46 12.40
N THR A 17 -30.03 48.45 12.79
CA THR A 17 -29.06 48.35 13.89
C THR A 17 -29.77 48.38 15.24
N ARG A 18 -29.92 47.22 15.88
CA ARG A 18 -30.37 47.13 17.27
C ARG A 18 -29.16 47.20 18.21
N ARG A 19 -29.03 48.30 18.96
CA ARG A 19 -28.07 48.45 20.06
C ARG A 19 -28.37 47.40 21.13
N ILE A 20 -27.37 46.56 21.44
CA ILE A 20 -27.39 45.68 22.61
C ILE A 20 -26.60 46.39 23.72
N SER A 21 -27.26 46.64 24.84
CA SER A 21 -26.68 47.21 26.06
C SER A 21 -25.74 46.21 26.73
N ALA A 22 -24.59 46.69 27.19
CA ALA A 22 -23.58 45.91 27.91
C ALA A 22 -24.13 45.40 29.25
N ALA A 23 -24.11 44.08 29.45
CA ALA A 23 -24.32 43.45 30.76
C ALA A 23 -22.95 43.14 31.39
N SER A 24 -22.83 43.48 32.66
CA SER A 24 -21.66 43.40 33.53
C SER A 24 -21.14 41.97 33.76
N ASN A 25 -19.83 41.78 33.62
CA ASN A 25 -19.10 40.55 33.99
C ASN A 25 -19.13 40.30 35.51
N PRO A 26 -19.38 39.08 35.98
CA PRO A 26 -19.04 38.68 37.34
C PRO A 26 -17.57 38.22 37.44
N SER A 27 -16.94 38.58 38.56
CA SER A 27 -15.56 38.28 38.95
C SER A 27 -15.29 36.77 39.16
N PRO A 28 -14.04 36.30 38.96
CA PRO A 28 -13.71 34.89 39.10
C PRO A 28 -13.62 34.50 40.59
N SER A 29 -14.37 33.48 41.00
CA SER A 29 -14.26 32.87 42.32
C SER A 29 -13.16 31.79 42.31
N THR A 30 -12.23 31.91 43.26
CA THR A 30 -11.17 30.94 43.52
C THR A 30 -11.70 29.77 44.34
N LEU A 31 -11.72 28.56 43.76
CA LEU A 31 -11.92 27.31 44.49
C LEU A 31 -10.56 26.57 44.64
N PRO A 32 -10.28 25.93 45.79
CA PRO A 32 -8.99 25.31 46.05
C PRO A 32 -8.87 23.97 45.31
N MET A 33 -7.76 23.77 44.60
CA MET A 33 -7.43 22.49 43.97
C MET A 33 -7.11 21.44 45.05
N LYS A 34 -7.89 20.36 45.09
CA LYS A 34 -7.49 19.12 45.79
C LYS A 34 -6.48 18.38 44.94
N THR A 35 -5.29 18.17 45.49
CA THR A 35 -4.25 17.29 44.93
C THR A 35 -4.74 15.85 44.93
N LEU A 36 -4.99 15.29 43.74
CA LEU A 36 -5.22 13.87 43.53
C LEU A 36 -3.88 13.15 43.40
N ASN A 37 -3.65 12.18 44.28
CA ASN A 37 -2.45 11.36 44.34
C ASN A 37 -2.68 10.10 43.48
N PRO A 38 -2.00 9.89 42.34
CA PRO A 38 -2.24 8.72 41.51
C PRO A 38 -1.47 7.51 42.06
N LYS A 39 -2.19 6.53 42.63
CA LYS A 39 -1.65 5.17 42.77
C LYS A 39 -1.63 4.53 41.37
N SER A 40 -0.47 4.59 40.73
CA SER A 40 -0.20 3.95 39.44
C SER A 40 -0.32 2.43 39.56
N LYS A 41 -1.22 1.83 38.77
CA LYS A 41 -1.15 0.42 38.38
C LYS A 41 -0.34 0.35 37.09
N THR A 42 0.80 -0.32 37.16
CA THR A 42 1.75 -0.51 36.06
C THR A 42 1.09 -1.28 34.91
N LEU A 43 0.69 -0.57 33.86
CA LEU A 43 0.48 -1.16 32.54
C LEU A 43 1.87 -1.53 31.99
N LYS A 44 2.08 -2.81 31.68
CA LYS A 44 3.29 -3.27 30.98
C LYS A 44 3.26 -2.68 29.58
N THR A 45 3.97 -1.57 29.38
CA THR A 45 4.28 -1.06 28.06
C THR A 45 5.41 -1.93 27.50
N THR A 46 5.12 -2.68 26.44
CA THR A 46 6.16 -3.29 25.62
C THR A 46 6.84 -2.14 24.89
N SER A 47 7.92 -1.61 25.48
CA SER A 47 8.78 -0.63 24.82
C SER A 47 9.46 -1.32 23.64
N LEU A 48 8.91 -1.12 22.45
CA LEU A 48 9.68 -1.22 21.21
C LEU A 48 10.79 -0.19 21.34
N ARG A 49 12.02 -0.66 21.56
CA ARG A 49 13.19 0.21 21.53
C ARG A 49 13.35 0.67 20.09
N TYR A 50 12.95 1.91 19.81
CA TYR A 50 13.46 2.62 18.65
C TYR A 50 14.98 2.64 18.77
N ALA A 51 15.65 1.95 17.86
CA ALA A 51 17.08 2.12 17.68
C ALA A 51 17.32 3.62 17.43
N SER A 52 18.15 4.25 18.26
CA SER A 52 18.53 5.64 18.04
C SER A 52 19.20 5.76 16.66
N PRO A 53 18.88 6.79 15.85
CA PRO A 53 19.60 7.02 14.63
C PRO A 53 21.05 7.34 15.00
N SER A 54 21.94 6.44 14.63
CA SER A 54 23.38 6.66 14.66
C SER A 54 23.71 7.91 13.85
N SER A 55 24.71 8.64 14.33
CA SER A 55 25.15 9.97 13.91
C SER A 55 25.13 10.26 12.41
N ALA A 56 24.96 11.54 12.06
CA ALA A 56 24.99 12.17 10.74
C ALA A 56 26.30 11.99 9.92
N ALA A 57 27.05 10.91 10.13
CA ALA A 57 28.19 10.47 9.35
C ALA A 57 27.86 9.34 8.36
N ASP A 58 26.61 8.85 8.32
CA ASP A 58 26.15 7.79 7.40
C ASP A 58 25.73 8.28 6.00
N ALA A 59 25.96 9.55 5.69
CA ALA A 59 25.57 10.21 4.43
C ALA A 59 26.33 9.72 3.17
N ALA A 60 26.94 8.54 3.22
CA ALA A 60 27.63 7.91 2.08
C ALA A 60 27.72 6.37 2.23
N ARG A 61 26.63 5.68 2.57
CA ARG A 61 26.57 4.24 2.27
C ARG A 61 26.06 4.05 0.83
N PRO A 62 26.75 3.28 -0.04
CA PRO A 62 26.10 2.74 -1.22
C PRO A 62 24.91 1.90 -0.73
N HIS A 63 23.74 1.99 -1.38
CA HIS A 63 22.60 1.18 -0.94
C HIS A 63 22.99 -0.29 -0.94
N SER A 64 22.95 -0.85 0.27
CA SER A 64 23.12 -2.23 0.62
C SER A 64 21.93 -3.02 0.07
N GLU A 65 22.20 -3.93 -0.87
CA GLU A 65 21.34 -5.03 -1.34
C GLU A 65 20.01 -4.63 -2.03
N THR A 66 19.84 -5.06 -3.28
CA THR A 66 18.57 -4.95 -4.02
C THR A 66 17.53 -5.92 -3.45
N LEU A 67 16.23 -5.66 -3.67
CA LEU A 67 15.17 -6.61 -3.30
C LEU A 67 15.43 -8.01 -3.86
N LYS A 68 15.93 -8.10 -5.10
CA LYS A 68 16.26 -9.37 -5.76
C LYS A 68 17.39 -10.11 -5.04
N SER A 69 18.45 -9.40 -4.63
CA SER A 69 19.55 -9.98 -3.87
C SER A 69 19.13 -10.42 -2.46
N ARG A 70 18.25 -9.66 -1.81
CA ARG A 70 17.67 -10.00 -0.49
C ARG A 70 16.82 -11.27 -0.58
N LEU A 71 15.95 -11.39 -1.58
CA LEU A 71 15.18 -12.61 -1.83
C LEU A 71 16.08 -13.81 -2.11
N ALA A 72 17.13 -13.63 -2.92
CA ALA A 72 18.12 -14.69 -3.21
C ALA A 72 18.90 -15.14 -1.96
N SER A 73 19.03 -14.26 -0.96
CA SER A 73 19.64 -14.61 0.34
C SER A 73 18.69 -15.40 1.28
N GLY A 74 17.45 -15.62 0.86
CA GLY A 74 16.42 -16.34 1.63
C GLY A 74 15.62 -15.45 2.58
N GLU A 75 15.67 -14.13 2.40
CA GLU A 75 14.89 -13.21 3.23
C GLU A 75 13.40 -13.21 2.85
N THR A 76 12.54 -13.14 3.87
CA THR A 76 11.11 -12.82 3.68
C THR A 76 10.89 -11.33 3.83
N LEU A 77 10.45 -10.67 2.76
CA LEU A 77 10.22 -9.23 2.68
C LEU A 77 8.78 -8.86 3.01
N TYR A 78 8.59 -7.79 3.76
CA TYR A 78 7.28 -7.27 4.17
C TYR A 78 7.00 -5.88 3.60
N GLY A 79 5.85 -5.71 2.94
CA GLY A 79 5.51 -4.48 2.24
C GLY A 79 4.13 -3.90 2.52
N LEU A 80 3.94 -2.69 1.99
CA LEU A 80 2.72 -1.89 2.07
C LEU A 80 2.20 -1.56 0.66
N PHE A 81 0.88 -1.57 0.47
CA PHE A 81 0.25 -0.95 -0.70
C PHE A 81 -0.11 0.52 -0.41
N LEU A 82 0.33 1.40 -1.30
CA LEU A 82 0.08 2.85 -1.26
C LEU A 82 -0.87 3.23 -2.40
N LEU A 83 -2.14 3.48 -2.08
CA LEU A 83 -3.19 3.84 -3.04
C LEU A 83 -3.48 5.35 -3.05
N THR A 84 -3.05 6.09 -2.03
CA THR A 84 -3.30 7.54 -1.90
C THR A 84 -2.40 8.41 -2.78
N PHE A 85 -1.31 7.86 -3.31
CA PHE A 85 -0.26 8.64 -3.98
C PHE A 85 0.23 9.85 -3.16
N SER A 86 0.15 9.77 -1.83
CA SER A 86 0.64 10.81 -0.93
C SER A 86 2.15 10.63 -0.72
N PRO A 87 3.00 11.58 -1.12
CA PRO A 87 4.43 11.52 -0.84
C PRO A 87 4.72 11.50 0.67
N ASP A 88 3.89 12.17 1.47
CA ASP A 88 4.03 12.19 2.93
C ASP A 88 3.80 10.78 3.51
N LEU A 89 2.74 10.09 3.06
CA LEU A 89 2.47 8.71 3.49
C LEU A 89 3.52 7.73 2.96
N ALA A 90 4.07 7.98 1.76
CA ALA A 90 5.16 7.21 1.21
C ALA A 90 6.46 7.35 2.03
N GLU A 91 6.82 8.58 2.43
CA GLU A 91 7.98 8.83 3.31
C GLU A 91 7.77 8.18 4.69
N ILE A 92 6.59 8.36 5.30
CA ILE A 92 6.23 7.72 6.57
C ILE A 92 6.37 6.20 6.46
N ALA A 93 5.86 5.59 5.38
CA ALA A 93 5.99 4.16 5.15
C ALA A 93 7.46 3.73 5.06
N GLY A 94 8.29 4.46 4.30
CA GLY A 94 9.72 4.14 4.18
C GLY A 94 10.47 4.22 5.51
N LEU A 95 10.12 5.19 6.37
CA LEU A 95 10.70 5.34 7.70
C LEU A 95 10.13 4.34 8.74
N SER A 96 9.05 3.63 8.42
CA SER A 96 8.37 2.69 9.33
C SER A 96 8.99 1.29 9.35
N GLY A 97 9.94 1.01 8.46
CA GLY A 97 10.62 -0.30 8.39
C GLY A 97 9.96 -1.30 7.45
N TYR A 98 9.13 -0.87 6.50
CA TYR A 98 8.73 -1.71 5.38
C TYR A 98 9.91 -1.98 4.45
N ASP A 99 10.02 -3.20 3.95
CA ASP A 99 11.08 -3.60 3.01
C ASP A 99 10.85 -3.06 1.60
N TYR A 100 9.58 -2.89 1.23
CA TYR A 100 9.16 -2.29 -0.02
C TYR A 100 7.78 -1.64 0.11
N VAL A 101 7.48 -0.73 -0.81
CA VAL A 101 6.14 -0.15 -0.95
C VAL A 101 5.65 -0.32 -2.39
N VAL A 102 4.47 -0.91 -2.56
CA VAL A 102 3.77 -0.99 -3.84
C VAL A 102 2.98 0.30 -4.04
N VAL A 103 3.41 1.15 -4.96
CA VAL A 103 2.64 2.30 -5.42
C VAL A 103 1.66 1.80 -6.48
N ASP A 104 0.38 1.80 -6.13
CA ASP A 104 -0.65 1.09 -6.87
C ASP A 104 -1.35 1.99 -7.89
N MET A 105 -1.04 1.84 -9.18
CA MET A 105 -1.70 2.57 -10.26
C MET A 105 -2.93 1.84 -10.83
N GLU A 106 -3.27 0.66 -10.32
CA GLU A 106 -4.44 -0.10 -10.80
C GLU A 106 -5.71 0.29 -10.04
N HIS A 107 -5.65 0.31 -8.71
CA HIS A 107 -6.80 0.68 -7.88
C HIS A 107 -6.62 1.98 -7.09
N GLY A 108 -5.39 2.48 -7.00
CA GLY A 108 -5.15 3.81 -6.47
C GLY A 108 -5.57 4.89 -7.47
N HIS A 109 -5.84 6.11 -6.97
CA HIS A 109 -6.44 7.17 -7.80
C HIS A 109 -5.44 7.95 -8.67
N GLY A 110 -4.18 7.55 -8.67
CA GLY A 110 -3.08 8.23 -9.36
C GLY A 110 -2.64 7.52 -10.63
N GLY A 111 -1.46 7.91 -11.10
CA GLY A 111 -0.81 7.33 -12.27
C GLY A 111 0.64 7.80 -12.32
N ILE A 112 1.29 7.70 -13.48
CA ILE A 112 2.72 7.98 -13.66
C ILE A 112 3.17 9.31 -13.02
N SER A 113 2.46 10.41 -13.29
CA SER A 113 2.84 11.73 -12.75
C SER A 113 2.73 11.83 -11.22
N ALA A 114 1.75 11.15 -10.63
CA ALA A 114 1.53 11.12 -9.18
C ALA A 114 2.45 10.11 -8.48
N ALA A 115 2.88 9.05 -9.18
CA ALA A 115 3.82 8.06 -8.67
C ALA A 115 5.22 8.65 -8.44
N LEU A 116 5.67 9.53 -9.34
CA LEU A 116 7.02 10.12 -9.29
C LEU A 116 7.39 10.76 -7.93
N PRO A 117 6.57 11.64 -7.31
CA PRO A 117 6.90 12.20 -6.00
C PRO A 117 6.89 11.13 -4.89
N CYS A 118 6.03 10.11 -4.95
CA CYS A 118 6.05 8.99 -4.01
C CYS A 118 7.37 8.18 -4.11
N LEU A 119 7.82 7.89 -5.33
CA LEU A 119 9.10 7.21 -5.58
C LEU A 119 10.30 8.03 -5.09
N ARG A 120 10.23 9.37 -5.15
CA ARG A 120 11.26 10.25 -4.61
C ARG A 120 11.28 10.24 -3.08
N ALA A 121 10.12 10.28 -2.44
CA ALA A 121 9.99 10.15 -0.99
C ALA A 121 10.53 8.81 -0.47
N LEU A 122 10.14 7.70 -1.11
CA LEU A 122 10.64 6.37 -0.78
C LEU A 122 12.15 6.24 -0.97
N ALA A 123 12.69 6.79 -2.06
CA ALA A 123 14.14 6.81 -2.30
C ALA A 123 14.89 7.63 -1.23
N ALA A 124 14.35 8.77 -0.80
CA ALA A 124 14.92 9.57 0.29
C ALA A 124 14.91 8.81 1.63
N ALA A 125 13.88 7.98 1.87
CA ALA A 125 13.78 7.07 3.01
C ALA A 125 14.55 5.76 2.85
N SER A 126 15.28 5.56 1.74
CA SER A 126 16.03 4.32 1.43
C SER A 126 15.15 3.07 1.29
N THR A 127 13.89 3.22 0.90
CA THR A 127 12.94 2.11 0.74
C THR A 127 12.64 1.85 -0.74
N PRO A 128 12.86 0.63 -1.24
CA PRO A 128 12.48 0.23 -2.59
C PRO A 128 10.99 0.42 -2.89
N ALA A 129 10.69 0.93 -4.10
CA ALA A 129 9.33 1.07 -4.60
C ALA A 129 9.04 0.02 -5.68
N ILE A 130 7.87 -0.60 -5.63
CA ILE A 130 7.30 -1.41 -6.71
C ILE A 130 6.14 -0.64 -7.33
N LEU A 131 6.02 -0.65 -8.65
CA LEU A 131 4.87 -0.05 -9.35
C LEU A 131 3.94 -1.14 -9.84
N ARG A 132 2.70 -1.18 -9.32
CA ARG A 132 1.64 -2.01 -9.91
C ARG A 132 1.02 -1.27 -11.09
N LEU A 133 1.01 -1.90 -12.26
CA LEU A 133 0.55 -1.29 -13.50
C LEU A 133 -0.98 -1.33 -13.59
N PRO A 134 -1.63 -0.37 -14.28
CA PRO A 134 -3.09 -0.40 -14.48
C PRO A 134 -3.58 -1.57 -15.33
N GLU A 135 -2.71 -2.08 -16.21
CA GLU A 135 -2.94 -3.25 -17.05
C GLU A 135 -1.59 -3.81 -17.50
N SER A 136 -1.59 -5.06 -17.96
CA SER A 136 -0.41 -5.72 -18.50
C SER A 136 -0.12 -5.31 -19.95
N SER A 137 0.45 -4.10 -20.13
CA SER A 137 0.81 -3.61 -21.47
C SER A 137 2.21 -2.98 -21.58
N PRO A 138 2.89 -3.10 -22.73
CA PRO A 138 4.21 -2.50 -22.95
C PRO A 138 4.24 -0.98 -22.77
N THR A 139 3.10 -0.30 -23.01
CA THR A 139 2.99 1.15 -22.85
C THR A 139 3.10 1.56 -21.39
N TRP A 140 2.37 0.89 -20.49
CA TRP A 140 2.47 1.15 -19.05
C TRP A 140 3.80 0.71 -18.48
N ALA A 141 4.28 -0.49 -18.85
CA ALA A 141 5.55 -1.01 -18.40
C ALA A 141 6.70 -0.04 -18.72
N LYS A 142 6.83 0.41 -19.98
CA LYS A 142 7.88 1.38 -20.37
C LYS A 142 7.82 2.66 -19.54
N LYS A 143 6.63 3.27 -19.41
CA LYS A 143 6.48 4.52 -18.65
C LYS A 143 6.83 4.31 -17.17
N ALA A 144 6.36 3.22 -16.56
CA ALA A 144 6.65 2.90 -15.17
C ALA A 144 8.14 2.64 -14.95
N LEU A 145 8.78 1.86 -15.82
CA LEU A 145 10.21 1.54 -15.72
C LEU A 145 11.09 2.78 -15.88
N ASP A 146 10.70 3.75 -16.70
CA ASP A 146 11.43 5.02 -16.86
C ASP A 146 11.45 5.87 -15.58
N LEU A 147 10.53 5.63 -14.64
CA LEU A 147 10.55 6.25 -13.32
C LEU A 147 11.62 5.62 -12.40
N GLY A 148 12.17 4.46 -12.74
CA GLY A 148 13.16 3.75 -11.93
C GLY A 148 12.60 3.15 -10.62
N PRO A 149 11.57 2.29 -10.68
CA PRO A 149 11.18 1.46 -9.54
C PRO A 149 12.18 0.31 -9.34
N ALA A 150 12.18 -0.30 -8.16
CA ALA A 150 12.91 -1.55 -7.89
C ALA A 150 12.17 -2.78 -8.46
N GLY A 151 10.88 -2.67 -8.72
CA GLY A 151 10.11 -3.70 -9.40
C GLY A 151 8.84 -3.18 -10.05
N VAL A 152 8.28 -4.01 -10.93
CA VAL A 152 7.00 -3.76 -11.61
C VAL A 152 6.09 -4.96 -11.44
N MET A 153 4.82 -4.70 -11.17
CA MET A 153 3.80 -5.74 -10.97
C MET A 153 2.74 -5.64 -12.06
N PHE A 154 2.54 -6.76 -12.76
CA PHE A 154 1.61 -6.92 -13.86
C PHE A 154 0.32 -7.61 -13.34
N PRO A 155 -0.84 -6.94 -13.39
CA PRO A 155 -2.11 -7.53 -12.95
C PRO A 155 -2.62 -8.57 -13.95
N MET A 156 -3.56 -9.43 -13.50
CA MET A 156 -4.36 -10.31 -14.35
C MET A 156 -3.53 -11.20 -15.30
N ILE A 157 -2.46 -11.84 -14.80
CA ILE A 157 -1.69 -12.83 -15.58
C ILE A 157 -2.42 -14.17 -15.54
N GLU A 158 -2.93 -14.61 -16.70
CA GLU A 158 -3.77 -15.81 -16.79
C GLU A 158 -3.12 -16.97 -17.55
N SER A 159 -2.02 -16.71 -18.28
CA SER A 159 -1.34 -17.69 -19.10
C SER A 159 0.18 -17.50 -19.15
N VAL A 160 0.90 -18.54 -19.59
CA VAL A 160 2.35 -18.47 -19.90
C VAL A 160 2.66 -17.32 -20.87
N ARG A 161 1.81 -17.13 -21.89
CA ARG A 161 1.99 -16.08 -22.88
C ARG A 161 1.91 -14.69 -22.26
N ASP A 162 0.99 -14.47 -21.30
CA ASP A 162 0.85 -13.18 -20.63
C ASP A 162 2.11 -12.86 -19.81
N ALA A 163 2.66 -13.87 -19.13
CA ALA A 163 3.91 -13.75 -18.39
C ALA A 163 5.11 -13.46 -19.32
N GLU A 164 5.23 -14.16 -20.45
CA GLU A 164 6.27 -13.88 -21.46
C GLU A 164 6.17 -12.45 -22.01
N LEU A 165 4.95 -11.95 -22.26
CA LEU A 165 4.71 -10.58 -22.71
C LEU A 165 5.07 -9.56 -21.63
N ALA A 166 4.76 -9.83 -20.36
CA ALA A 166 5.15 -8.99 -19.22
C ALA A 166 6.68 -8.87 -19.10
N VAL A 167 7.40 -10.00 -19.17
CA VAL A 167 8.87 -10.02 -19.15
C VAL A 167 9.45 -9.27 -20.36
N SER A 168 8.93 -9.55 -21.55
CA SER A 168 9.35 -8.90 -22.79
C SER A 168 9.16 -7.37 -22.74
N ALA A 169 8.09 -6.89 -22.10
CA ALA A 169 7.85 -5.46 -21.91
C ALA A 169 8.90 -4.76 -21.03
N CYS A 170 9.63 -5.52 -20.20
CA CYS A 170 10.65 -5.00 -19.29
C CYS A 170 12.06 -5.00 -19.87
N ARG A 171 12.34 -5.86 -20.86
CA ARG A 171 13.68 -6.06 -21.44
C ARG A 171 13.87 -5.23 -22.72
N PHE A 172 15.07 -4.69 -22.92
CA PHE A 172 15.43 -4.06 -24.20
C PHE A 172 15.61 -5.10 -25.32
N PRO A 173 15.50 -4.71 -26.60
CA PRO A 173 15.89 -5.57 -27.72
C PRO A 173 17.35 -6.04 -27.59
N PRO A 174 17.67 -7.29 -27.99
CA PRO A 174 16.80 -8.26 -28.66
C PRO A 174 15.96 -9.14 -27.71
N ARG A 175 16.11 -9.01 -26.38
CA ARG A 175 15.43 -9.88 -25.40
C ARG A 175 13.99 -9.47 -25.09
N GLY A 176 13.58 -8.29 -25.52
CA GLY A 176 12.23 -7.77 -25.31
C GLY A 176 11.92 -6.59 -26.19
N VAL A 177 10.89 -5.84 -25.81
CA VAL A 177 10.29 -4.75 -26.59
C VAL A 177 10.32 -3.40 -25.88
N ARG A 178 11.05 -3.28 -24.75
CA ARG A 178 11.19 -2.01 -24.04
C ARG A 178 11.82 -0.96 -24.96
N GLY A 179 11.16 0.19 -25.09
CA GLY A 179 11.69 1.32 -25.87
C GLY A 179 12.87 1.99 -25.18
N SER A 180 13.93 2.30 -25.92
CA SER A 180 15.14 2.91 -25.36
C SER A 180 15.02 4.42 -25.24
N ALA A 181 14.93 4.91 -24.00
CA ALA A 181 15.12 6.31 -23.61
C ALA A 181 16.01 6.42 -22.37
N HIS A 182 16.78 5.37 -22.07
CA HIS A 182 17.52 5.24 -20.82
C HIS A 182 18.49 6.40 -20.59
N THR A 183 19.01 7.09 -21.61
CA THR A 183 19.95 8.22 -21.42
C THR A 183 19.31 9.49 -20.84
N VAL A 184 17.99 9.59 -20.72
CA VAL A 184 17.29 10.84 -20.32
C VAL A 184 16.21 10.66 -19.25
N VAL A 185 16.04 9.44 -18.71
CA VAL A 185 14.97 9.10 -17.76
C VAL A 185 15.50 8.89 -16.34
N ARG A 186 14.60 8.87 -15.34
CA ARG A 186 14.99 8.75 -13.92
C ARG A 186 15.68 7.42 -13.63
N ALA A 187 15.28 6.34 -14.30
CA ALA A 187 15.81 4.99 -14.08
C ALA A 187 17.35 4.91 -14.11
N SER A 188 17.99 5.64 -15.02
CA SER A 188 19.45 5.74 -15.19
C SER A 188 20.05 6.99 -14.52
N ARG A 189 19.33 7.58 -13.55
CA ARG A 189 19.67 8.86 -12.95
C ARG A 189 19.86 9.97 -13.99
N TYR A 190 18.98 10.03 -14.99
CA TYR A 190 19.00 11.01 -16.07
C TYR A 190 20.26 10.91 -16.95
N GLY A 191 20.75 9.68 -17.16
CA GLY A 191 21.96 9.42 -17.95
C GLY A 191 23.27 9.61 -17.20
N ILE A 192 23.23 9.76 -15.87
CA ILE A 192 24.43 9.82 -15.02
C ILE A 192 24.95 8.42 -14.69
N ASP A 193 24.06 7.43 -14.64
CA ASP A 193 24.43 6.03 -14.42
C ASP A 193 24.79 5.35 -15.75
N ASP A 194 26.08 5.37 -16.08
CA ASP A 194 26.63 4.74 -17.28
C ASP A 194 26.50 3.21 -17.25
N GLY A 195 26.42 2.61 -16.06
CA GLY A 195 26.30 1.15 -15.86
C GLY A 195 24.86 0.64 -15.97
N TYR A 196 23.86 1.51 -16.13
CA TYR A 196 22.45 1.16 -16.08
C TYR A 196 22.07 -0.04 -16.96
N LEU A 197 22.55 -0.08 -18.20
CA LEU A 197 22.22 -1.18 -19.12
C LEU A 197 22.85 -2.52 -18.73
N GLU A 198 23.91 -2.51 -17.93
CA GLU A 198 24.62 -3.70 -17.48
C GLU A 198 23.94 -4.34 -16.27
N HIS A 199 23.38 -3.54 -15.37
CA HIS A 199 22.84 -4.04 -14.11
C HIS A 199 21.30 -4.10 -14.02
N TYR A 200 20.55 -3.33 -14.82
CA TYR A 200 19.10 -3.17 -14.57
C TYR A 200 18.29 -4.47 -14.53
N GLU A 201 18.66 -5.49 -15.30
CA GLU A 201 17.94 -6.79 -15.30
C GLU A 201 18.26 -7.65 -14.07
N GLU A 202 19.44 -7.47 -13.49
CA GLU A 202 19.85 -8.13 -12.25
C GLU A 202 19.22 -7.46 -11.02
N GLU A 203 18.84 -6.19 -11.13
CA GLU A 203 18.24 -5.43 -10.03
C GLU A 203 16.71 -5.39 -10.08
N LEU A 204 16.12 -5.35 -11.28
CA LEU A 204 14.68 -5.23 -11.46
C LEU A 204 13.96 -6.52 -11.07
N LEU A 205 12.92 -6.38 -10.24
CA LEU A 205 11.93 -7.42 -9.99
C LEU A 205 10.73 -7.32 -10.94
N ILE A 206 10.39 -8.42 -11.61
CA ILE A 206 9.19 -8.56 -12.42
C ILE A 206 8.20 -9.47 -11.68
N LEU A 207 7.08 -8.89 -11.26
CA LEU A 207 6.03 -9.59 -10.53
C LEU A 207 4.83 -9.85 -11.45
N CYS A 208 4.41 -11.11 -11.56
CA CYS A 208 3.19 -11.50 -12.26
C CYS A 208 2.10 -11.79 -11.23
N GLN A 209 1.04 -10.99 -11.22
CA GLN A 209 -0.08 -11.19 -10.32
C GLN A 209 -1.05 -12.21 -10.93
N VAL A 210 -1.21 -13.35 -10.25
CA VAL A 210 -2.11 -14.42 -10.65
C VAL A 210 -3.28 -14.45 -9.68
N GLU A 211 -4.46 -14.17 -10.22
CA GLU A 211 -5.66 -13.88 -9.43
C GLU A 211 -6.95 -14.36 -10.09
N THR A 212 -6.84 -15.33 -11.01
CA THR A 212 -8.00 -15.96 -11.64
C THR A 212 -7.88 -17.48 -11.64
N GLU A 213 -9.00 -18.20 -11.75
CA GLU A 213 -8.98 -19.67 -11.84
C GLU A 213 -8.13 -20.15 -13.03
N ALA A 214 -8.14 -19.39 -14.15
CA ALA A 214 -7.33 -19.66 -15.35
C ALA A 214 -5.84 -19.57 -15.04
N GLY A 215 -5.38 -18.46 -14.44
CA GLY A 215 -3.97 -18.32 -14.06
C GLY A 215 -3.53 -19.36 -13.05
N VAL A 216 -4.38 -19.73 -12.08
CA VAL A 216 -4.05 -20.81 -11.13
C VAL A 216 -3.92 -22.17 -11.82
N ASN A 217 -4.64 -22.42 -12.93
CA ASN A 217 -4.48 -23.66 -13.71
C ASN A 217 -3.12 -23.74 -14.41
N GLU A 218 -2.53 -22.60 -14.80
CA GLU A 218 -1.22 -22.53 -15.45
C GLU A 218 -0.08 -22.12 -14.51
N ILE A 219 -0.34 -22.03 -13.20
CA ILE A 219 0.55 -21.37 -12.23
C ILE A 219 2.00 -21.86 -12.25
N GLY A 220 2.21 -23.18 -12.36
CA GLY A 220 3.56 -23.75 -12.40
C GLY A 220 4.30 -23.42 -13.69
N ALA A 221 3.59 -23.33 -14.81
CA ALA A 221 4.17 -22.94 -16.08
C ALA A 221 4.45 -21.42 -16.14
N ILE A 222 3.55 -20.60 -15.59
CA ILE A 222 3.76 -19.14 -15.41
C ILE A 222 4.99 -18.89 -14.53
N ALA A 223 5.08 -19.56 -13.38
CA ALA A 223 6.22 -19.45 -12.47
C ALA A 223 7.54 -19.92 -13.08
N ALA A 224 7.50 -20.76 -14.12
CA ALA A 224 8.69 -21.28 -14.79
C ALA A 224 9.19 -20.38 -15.93
N VAL A 225 8.45 -19.34 -16.33
CA VAL A 225 8.86 -18.42 -17.40
C VAL A 225 10.14 -17.67 -17.00
N ASP A 226 11.15 -17.71 -17.88
CA ASP A 226 12.40 -16.96 -17.67
C ASP A 226 12.13 -15.46 -17.51
N GLY A 227 12.60 -14.90 -16.39
CA GLY A 227 12.41 -13.49 -16.04
C GLY A 227 11.18 -13.18 -15.20
N VAL A 228 10.30 -14.16 -14.91
CA VAL A 228 9.30 -14.00 -13.85
C VAL A 228 9.99 -14.22 -12.51
N ASP A 229 10.20 -13.14 -11.76
CA ASP A 229 10.91 -13.22 -10.49
C ASP A 229 9.98 -13.60 -9.34
N CYS A 230 8.73 -13.15 -9.38
CA CYS A 230 7.77 -13.42 -8.32
C CYS A 230 6.35 -13.57 -8.87
N VAL A 231 5.64 -14.57 -8.39
CA VAL A 231 4.20 -14.74 -8.62
C VAL A 231 3.44 -14.19 -7.43
N GLN A 232 2.74 -13.08 -7.64
CA GLN A 232 1.93 -12.41 -6.61
C GLN A 232 0.52 -13.00 -6.61
N MET A 233 0.04 -13.45 -5.46
CA MET A 233 -1.34 -13.92 -5.30
C MET A 233 -2.27 -12.75 -4.99
N GLY A 234 -3.42 -12.69 -5.67
CA GLY A 234 -4.51 -11.74 -5.43
C GLY A 234 -5.77 -12.43 -4.89
N PRO A 235 -5.96 -12.56 -3.56
CA PRO A 235 -7.06 -13.36 -3.00
C PRO A 235 -8.45 -12.81 -3.30
N LEU A 236 -8.59 -11.48 -3.37
CA LEU A 236 -9.88 -10.83 -3.62
C LEU A 236 -10.36 -11.08 -5.04
N ASP A 237 -9.52 -10.83 -6.04
CA ASP A 237 -9.87 -11.09 -7.44
C ASP A 237 -9.99 -12.59 -7.73
N LEU A 238 -9.18 -13.44 -7.08
CA LEU A 238 -9.35 -14.90 -7.19
C LEU A 238 -10.71 -15.35 -6.65
N SER A 239 -11.15 -14.76 -5.53
CA SER A 239 -12.48 -15.04 -4.99
C SER A 239 -13.58 -14.63 -5.98
N ALA A 240 -13.44 -13.46 -6.62
CA ALA A 240 -14.38 -13.00 -7.64
C ALA A 240 -14.39 -13.92 -8.87
N SER A 241 -13.21 -14.26 -9.40
CA SER A 241 -13.03 -15.21 -10.51
C SER A 241 -13.66 -16.57 -10.21
N ALA A 242 -13.60 -17.01 -8.95
CA ALA A 242 -14.17 -18.27 -8.50
C ALA A 242 -15.70 -18.27 -8.28
N GLY A 243 -16.35 -17.13 -8.49
CA GLY A 243 -17.78 -16.93 -8.20
C GLY A 243 -18.09 -16.72 -6.72
N CYS A 244 -17.08 -16.40 -5.90
CA CYS A 244 -17.15 -16.13 -4.47
C CYS A 244 -16.75 -14.68 -4.17
N LEU A 245 -17.37 -13.72 -4.88
CA LEU A 245 -17.04 -12.31 -4.78
C LEU A 245 -17.04 -11.83 -3.32
N TRP A 246 -15.95 -11.16 -2.90
CA TRP A 246 -15.72 -10.69 -1.53
C TRP A 246 -15.66 -11.78 -0.43
N ASP A 247 -15.52 -13.05 -0.82
CA ASP A 247 -15.34 -14.20 0.08
C ASP A 247 -14.05 -14.98 -0.21
N PRO A 248 -12.87 -14.40 0.03
CA PRO A 248 -11.59 -15.12 -0.04
C PRO A 248 -11.46 -16.23 1.01
N GLY A 249 -12.29 -16.19 2.06
CA GLY A 249 -12.36 -17.22 3.10
C GLY A 249 -13.08 -18.50 2.65
N ASN A 250 -13.78 -18.46 1.51
CA ASN A 250 -14.52 -19.58 0.98
C ASN A 250 -13.64 -20.83 0.85
N ARG A 251 -14.17 -22.00 1.18
CA ARG A 251 -13.44 -23.27 1.05
C ARG A 251 -12.87 -23.47 -0.36
N LYS A 252 -13.66 -23.17 -1.42
CA LYS A 252 -13.22 -23.28 -2.81
C LYS A 252 -12.02 -22.37 -3.09
N VAL A 253 -12.08 -21.12 -2.63
CA VAL A 253 -11.01 -20.13 -2.85
C VAL A 253 -9.74 -20.50 -2.08
N ARG A 254 -9.87 -20.96 -0.83
CA ARG A 254 -8.74 -21.47 -0.05
C ARG A 254 -8.06 -22.67 -0.69
N GLU A 255 -8.83 -23.59 -1.29
CA GLU A 255 -8.30 -24.72 -2.04
C GLU A 255 -7.54 -24.27 -3.30
N LEU A 256 -8.08 -23.29 -4.03
CA LEU A 256 -7.41 -22.66 -5.18
C LEU A 256 -6.11 -21.96 -4.76
N MET A 257 -6.14 -21.15 -3.70
CA MET A 257 -4.95 -20.51 -3.12
C MET A 257 -3.89 -21.54 -2.75
N ARG A 258 -4.25 -22.61 -2.02
CA ARG A 258 -3.30 -23.67 -1.66
C ARG A 258 -2.74 -24.41 -2.89
N ARG A 259 -3.52 -24.55 -3.96
CA ARG A 259 -3.01 -25.12 -5.22
C ARG A 259 -2.02 -24.17 -5.89
N ALA A 260 -2.31 -22.87 -5.91
CA ALA A 260 -1.41 -21.84 -6.42
C ALA A 260 -0.09 -21.81 -5.64
N GLU A 261 -0.17 -21.80 -4.30
CA GLU A 261 0.98 -21.86 -3.39
C GLU A 261 1.92 -23.02 -3.74
N ARG A 262 1.38 -24.24 -3.79
CA ARG A 262 2.17 -25.44 -4.15
C ARG A 262 2.78 -25.32 -5.54
N GLY A 263 2.00 -24.87 -6.52
CA GLY A 263 2.47 -24.77 -7.90
C GLY A 263 3.64 -23.80 -8.09
N VAL A 264 3.68 -22.69 -7.35
CA VAL A 264 4.83 -21.78 -7.37
C VAL A 264 6.02 -22.36 -6.60
N LEU A 265 5.79 -22.84 -5.37
CA LEU A 265 6.86 -23.34 -4.49
C LEU A 265 7.55 -24.60 -5.04
N GLU A 266 6.81 -25.48 -5.70
CA GLU A 266 7.36 -26.69 -6.34
C GLU A 266 8.06 -26.39 -7.67
N GLY A 267 7.71 -25.27 -8.33
CA GLY A 267 8.29 -24.85 -9.60
C GLY A 267 9.71 -24.30 -9.50
N GLY A 268 10.11 -23.79 -8.33
CA GLY A 268 11.49 -23.45 -7.97
C GLY A 268 12.13 -22.23 -8.67
N ASN A 269 11.50 -21.67 -9.70
CA ASN A 269 12.06 -20.56 -10.48
C ASN A 269 11.64 -19.16 -10.00
N ALA A 270 10.40 -19.02 -9.49
CA ALA A 270 9.86 -17.75 -9.04
C ALA A 270 9.58 -17.76 -7.53
N TYR A 271 9.76 -16.61 -6.90
CA TYR A 271 9.32 -16.36 -5.53
C TYR A 271 7.79 -16.29 -5.47
N ILE A 272 7.22 -16.54 -4.29
CA ILE A 272 5.79 -16.35 -4.04
C ILE A 272 5.54 -15.08 -3.23
N GLY A 273 4.66 -14.23 -3.77
CA GLY A 273 4.17 -12.99 -3.18
C GLY A 273 2.71 -13.13 -2.75
N GLY A 274 2.33 -12.48 -1.65
CA GLY A 274 1.00 -12.61 -1.07
C GLY A 274 0.45 -11.31 -0.50
N PHE A 275 -0.85 -11.28 -0.29
CA PHE A 275 -1.55 -10.17 0.36
C PHE A 275 -2.25 -10.70 1.60
N ALA A 276 -1.93 -10.15 2.78
CA ALA A 276 -2.50 -10.60 4.03
C ALA A 276 -3.98 -10.20 4.13
N MET A 277 -4.80 -11.14 4.61
CA MET A 277 -6.23 -10.98 4.78
C MET A 277 -6.60 -11.14 6.25
N PRO A 278 -7.78 -10.64 6.70
CA PRO A 278 -8.19 -10.79 8.09
C PRO A 278 -8.22 -12.24 8.62
N HIS A 279 -8.46 -13.22 7.74
CA HIS A 279 -8.50 -14.65 8.07
C HIS A 279 -7.22 -15.40 7.69
N ASP A 280 -6.23 -14.71 7.13
CA ASP A 280 -4.98 -15.29 6.63
C ASP A 280 -3.88 -14.21 6.73
N GLY A 281 -3.33 -14.07 7.92
CA GLY A 281 -2.45 -12.97 8.30
C GLY A 281 -1.05 -13.08 7.70
N PRO A 282 -0.23 -12.03 7.86
CA PRO A 282 1.11 -12.01 7.31
C PRO A 282 2.03 -13.05 7.97
N GLU A 283 1.82 -13.38 9.24
CA GLU A 283 2.54 -14.44 9.95
C GLU A 283 2.26 -15.82 9.35
N GLU A 284 1.00 -16.13 9.05
CA GLU A 284 0.62 -17.39 8.41
C GLU A 284 1.18 -17.51 7.00
N LEU A 285 1.14 -16.44 6.20
CA LEU A 285 1.76 -16.41 4.88
C LEU A 285 3.27 -16.67 4.97
N LYS A 286 3.96 -15.99 5.90
CA LYS A 286 5.39 -16.22 6.14
C LYS A 286 5.69 -17.67 6.52
N MET A 287 4.91 -18.26 7.43
CA MET A 287 5.07 -19.67 7.83
C MET A 287 4.85 -20.65 6.68
N ARG A 288 4.02 -20.31 5.69
CA ARG A 288 3.77 -21.13 4.49
C ARG A 288 4.83 -20.97 3.39
N GLY A 289 5.86 -20.14 3.60
CA GLY A 289 6.96 -19.98 2.65
C GLY A 289 6.80 -18.81 1.68
N TYR A 290 5.95 -17.83 2.01
CA TYR A 290 5.91 -16.59 1.24
C TYR A 290 7.20 -15.81 1.39
N HIS A 291 7.73 -15.35 0.26
CA HIS A 291 8.97 -14.59 0.19
C HIS A 291 8.68 -13.09 0.20
N MET A 292 7.53 -12.68 -0.33
CA MET A 292 7.04 -11.31 -0.27
C MET A 292 5.62 -11.30 0.32
N VAL A 293 5.39 -10.49 1.35
CA VAL A 293 4.08 -10.38 1.99
C VAL A 293 3.69 -8.92 2.09
N SER A 294 2.57 -8.56 1.48
CA SER A 294 1.98 -7.22 1.62
C SER A 294 0.91 -7.27 2.69
N GLY A 295 1.13 -6.59 3.83
CA GLY A 295 0.26 -6.75 5.00
C GLY A 295 -0.77 -5.65 5.22
N ALA A 296 -0.66 -4.53 4.51
CA ALA A 296 -1.54 -3.39 4.72
C ALA A 296 -1.72 -2.52 3.47
N VAL A 297 -2.78 -1.71 3.54
CA VAL A 297 -3.08 -0.62 2.59
C VAL A 297 -3.15 0.69 3.36
N ASP A 298 -2.46 1.72 2.89
CA ASP A 298 -2.42 3.05 3.48
C ASP A 298 -3.83 3.64 3.75
N VAL A 299 -4.72 3.61 2.76
CA VAL A 299 -6.10 4.10 2.88
C VAL A 299 -6.84 3.33 3.97
N GLY A 300 -6.67 2.00 4.01
CA GLY A 300 -7.31 1.14 5.01
C GLY A 300 -6.80 1.41 6.42
N MET A 301 -5.49 1.61 6.58
CA MET A 301 -4.87 1.97 7.86
C MET A 301 -5.36 3.34 8.35
N PHE A 302 -5.32 4.36 7.50
CA PHE A 302 -5.77 5.70 7.85
C PHE A 302 -7.25 5.73 8.20
N ARG A 303 -8.10 5.07 7.39
CA ARG A 303 -9.54 4.94 7.67
C ARG A 303 -9.79 4.32 9.04
N ARG A 304 -9.12 3.21 9.38
CA ARG A 304 -9.29 2.56 10.70
C ARG A 304 -8.93 3.52 11.83
N ALA A 305 -7.77 4.16 11.76
CA ALA A 305 -7.31 5.09 12.80
C ALA A 305 -8.26 6.28 12.97
N ALA A 306 -8.71 6.89 11.86
CA ALA A 306 -9.61 8.04 11.90
C ALA A 306 -11.00 7.68 12.45
N VAL A 307 -11.56 6.53 12.06
CA VAL A 307 -12.85 6.05 12.58
C VAL A 307 -12.75 5.76 14.07
N GLU A 308 -11.67 5.11 14.50
CA GLU A 308 -11.44 4.79 15.91
C GLU A 308 -11.27 6.05 16.77
N ASP A 309 -10.53 7.06 16.29
CA ASP A 309 -10.35 8.34 16.98
C ASP A 309 -11.69 9.06 17.23
N VAL A 310 -12.52 9.16 16.18
CA VAL A 310 -13.87 9.74 16.30
C VAL A 310 -14.77 8.93 17.23
N ALA A 311 -14.71 7.60 17.16
CA ALA A 311 -15.48 6.72 18.05
C ALA A 311 -15.09 6.94 19.52
N ARG A 312 -13.78 7.00 19.82
CA ARG A 312 -13.26 7.29 21.17
C ARG A 312 -13.75 8.63 21.69
N PHE A 313 -13.73 9.68 20.86
CA PHE A 313 -14.27 10.99 21.24
C PHE A 313 -15.79 10.96 21.52
N ARG A 314 -16.56 10.24 20.68
CA ARG A 314 -18.03 10.15 20.83
C ARG A 314 -18.47 9.30 22.02
N MET A 315 -17.70 8.27 22.38
CA MET A 315 -17.99 7.41 23.53
C MET A 315 -17.51 8.01 24.86
N ALA A 316 -16.64 9.03 24.83
CA ALA A 316 -16.18 9.68 26.04
C ALA A 316 -17.37 10.33 26.79
N PRO A 317 -17.52 10.10 28.10
CA PRO A 317 -18.59 10.71 28.87
C PRO A 317 -18.46 12.23 28.84
N GLY A 318 -19.59 12.92 28.66
CA GLY A 318 -19.64 14.38 28.71
C GLY A 318 -19.31 14.92 30.11
N PRO A 319 -19.04 16.23 30.24
CA PRO A 319 -18.74 16.82 31.54
C PRO A 319 -19.93 16.63 32.50
N GLY A 320 -19.76 15.75 33.49
CA GLY A 320 -20.77 15.37 34.48
C GLY A 320 -21.31 13.92 34.37
N GLY A 321 -20.90 13.15 33.36
CA GLY A 321 -21.21 11.72 33.27
C GLY A 321 -20.17 10.89 34.03
N GLU A 322 -20.60 10.02 34.95
CA GLU A 322 -19.72 9.00 35.52
C GLU A 322 -19.20 8.09 34.41
N ALA A 323 -17.91 7.78 34.43
CA ALA A 323 -17.32 6.81 33.52
C ALA A 323 -18.01 5.46 33.77
N VAL A 324 -18.79 4.99 32.79
CA VAL A 324 -19.36 3.65 32.85
C VAL A 324 -18.19 2.67 32.68
N GLU A 325 -17.80 1.99 33.76
CA GLU A 325 -16.96 0.80 33.66
C GLU A 325 -17.79 -0.29 32.98
N GLU A 326 -17.72 -0.39 31.66
CA GLU A 326 -18.26 -1.55 30.96
C GLU A 326 -17.40 -2.76 31.24
N ALA A 327 -18.00 -3.70 31.97
CA ALA A 327 -17.49 -5.04 32.18
C ALA A 327 -17.25 -5.71 30.83
N LYS A 328 -16.04 -6.25 30.64
CA LYS A 328 -15.72 -7.17 29.55
C LYS A 328 -16.77 -8.28 29.51
N LYS A 329 -17.59 -8.28 28.46
CA LYS A 329 -18.26 -9.49 27.98
C LYS A 329 -17.48 -10.00 26.78
N GLU A 330 -16.88 -11.16 26.95
CA GLU A 330 -16.57 -12.08 25.85
C GLU A 330 -17.91 -12.59 25.30
N GLU A 331 -18.10 -12.48 23.98
CA GLU A 331 -19.07 -13.19 23.12
C GLU A 331 -18.75 -12.66 21.70
N ASP A 332 -17.87 -13.34 20.96
CA ASP A 332 -18.10 -14.49 20.06
C ASP A 332 -18.71 -14.12 18.70
N GLU A 333 -17.97 -14.56 17.68
CA GLU A 333 -18.27 -14.72 16.27
C GLU A 333 -19.75 -14.71 15.85
N GLU A 334 -20.19 -13.69 15.11
CA GLU A 334 -21.19 -13.87 14.05
C GLU A 334 -21.22 -12.64 13.11
N TYR A 335 -20.52 -12.70 11.98
CA TYR A 335 -20.85 -11.84 10.85
C TYR A 335 -20.41 -12.45 9.51
N TYR A 336 -21.11 -13.50 9.08
CA TYR A 336 -21.30 -13.85 7.66
C TYR A 336 -22.56 -14.71 7.52
N SER A 337 -23.72 -14.06 7.35
CA SER A 337 -24.87 -14.62 6.63
C SER A 337 -25.84 -13.51 6.26
N GLU A 338 -25.82 -13.10 4.99
CA GLU A 338 -26.98 -13.01 4.07
C GLU A 338 -26.49 -12.59 2.68
#